data_AF-A0AAN9T706-F1
#
_entry.id   AF-A0AAN9T706-F1
#
_cell.length_a   1.000
_cell.length_b   1.000
_cell.length_c   1.000
_cell.angle_alpha   90.00
_cell.angle_beta   90.00
_cell.angle_gamma   90.00
#
_symmetry.space_group_name_H-M   'P 1'
#
loop_
_entity.id
_entity.type
_entity.pdbx_description
1 polymer ?
#
loop_
_entity_poly.entity_id
_entity_poly.type
_entity_poly.pdbx_seq_one_letter_code
_entity_poly.pdbx_strand_id
1 'polypeptide(L)'
;MLSARTKHLAREMEATQTGGKKGVQGSVVEKENEDVLKKIISTHPLYEVLIQTHINCLKVGFAGTEEFDATSDAWKKLINSKSKATPCPNTSELDHFMEAYCMALRKLKEAIEEPTKETNAFIRATYLQLSELNDP
;
A
#
# COMPACT_ATOMS: atom_id res chain seq x y z
N MET A 1 -38.47 -35.60 0.38
CA MET A 1 -38.29 -35.24 -1.04
C MET A 1 -37.22 -34.16 -1.31
N LEU A 2 -36.46 -33.65 -0.34
CA LEU A 2 -35.38 -32.67 -0.61
C LEU A 2 -34.03 -33.28 -1.02
N SER A 3 -33.78 -34.57 -0.76
CA SER A 3 -32.46 -35.18 -1.00
C SER A 3 -32.15 -35.48 -2.48
N ALA A 4 -33.18 -35.65 -3.32
CA ALA A 4 -32.98 -35.94 -4.74
C ALA A 4 -32.53 -34.70 -5.54
N ARG A 5 -32.91 -33.49 -5.09
CA ARG A 5 -32.59 -32.25 -5.78
C ARG A 5 -31.13 -31.83 -5.58
N THR A 6 -30.55 -32.14 -4.42
CA THR A 6 -29.14 -31.87 -4.12
C THR A 6 -28.18 -32.81 -4.87
N LYS A 7 -28.61 -34.04 -5.17
CA LYS A 7 -27.78 -35.00 -5.93
C LYS A 7 -27.73 -34.69 -7.43
N HIS A 8 -28.72 -34.00 -7.98
CA HIS A 8 -28.71 -33.67 -9.41
C HIS A 8 -27.74 -32.52 -9.73
N LEU A 9 -27.62 -31.52 -8.85
CA LEU A 9 -26.72 -30.38 -9.02
C LEU A 9 -25.22 -30.74 -8.89
N ALA A 10 -24.88 -31.78 -8.12
CA ALA A 10 -23.49 -32.22 -7.99
C ALA A 10 -22.96 -32.97 -9.22
N ARG A 11 -23.85 -33.41 -10.14
CA ARG A 11 -23.46 -34.20 -11.32
C ARG A 11 -23.24 -33.37 -12.59
N GLU A 12 -23.54 -32.07 -12.57
CA GLU A 12 -23.37 -31.20 -13.74
C GLU A 12 -22.08 -30.38 -13.75
N MET A 13 -21.30 -30.35 -12.67
CA MET A 13 -20.03 -29.60 -12.62
C MET A 13 -18.79 -30.40 -13.04
N GLU A 14 -18.91 -31.70 -13.33
CA GLU A 14 -17.79 -32.58 -13.75
C GLU A 14 -17.78 -32.90 -15.25
N ALA A 15 -18.41 -32.06 -16.09
CA ALA A 15 -18.48 -32.27 -17.53
C ALA A 15 -17.93 -31.07 -18.33
N THR A 16 -16.68 -30.69 -18.09
CA THR A 16 -15.83 -30.03 -19.10
C THR A 16 -14.36 -30.43 -18.91
N GLN A 17 -14.03 -31.70 -19.19
CA GLN A 17 -12.68 -32.09 -19.54
C GLN A 17 -12.55 -32.17 -21.06
N THR A 18 -11.99 -31.14 -21.70
CA THR A 18 -11.28 -31.24 -22.99
C THR A 18 -10.27 -30.09 -23.01
N GLY A 19 -8.99 -30.32 -22.75
CA GLY A 19 -8.07 -30.77 -23.79
C GLY A 19 -7.41 -29.55 -24.44
N GLY A 20 -6.14 -29.26 -24.08
CA GLY A 20 -5.39 -28.20 -24.74
C GLY A 20 -4.17 -27.69 -23.97
N LYS A 21 -3.09 -28.46 -23.98
CA LYS A 21 -1.74 -27.88 -23.81
C LYS A 21 -1.51 -26.86 -24.92
N LYS A 22 -1.58 -25.56 -24.62
CA LYS A 22 -0.86 -24.47 -25.32
C LYS A 22 -1.12 -23.16 -24.57
N GLY A 23 -0.09 -22.64 -23.91
CA GLY A 23 -0.21 -21.40 -23.15
C GLY A 23 0.96 -21.07 -22.22
N VAL A 24 2.11 -21.74 -22.33
CA VAL A 24 3.38 -21.24 -21.75
C VAL A 24 3.91 -20.12 -22.66
N GLN A 25 3.13 -19.06 -22.84
CA GLN A 25 3.52 -17.88 -23.64
C GLN A 25 2.82 -16.59 -23.18
N GLY A 26 1.93 -16.63 -22.17
CA GLY A 26 1.33 -15.43 -21.58
C GLY A 26 2.04 -14.96 -20.30
N SER A 27 2.41 -15.89 -19.42
CA SER A 27 2.92 -15.55 -18.07
C SER A 27 4.34 -14.96 -18.04
N VAL A 28 5.17 -15.20 -19.06
CA VAL A 28 6.55 -14.69 -19.11
C VAL A 28 6.59 -13.23 -19.59
N VAL A 29 5.78 -12.91 -20.61
CA VAL A 29 5.74 -11.57 -21.23
C VAL A 29 5.10 -10.54 -20.29
N GLU A 30 4.07 -10.92 -19.53
CA GLU A 30 3.43 -10.03 -18.54
C GLU A 30 4.39 -9.67 -17.39
N LYS A 31 5.17 -10.64 -16.91
CA LYS A 31 6.15 -10.42 -15.85
C LYS A 31 7.31 -9.54 -16.31
N GLU A 32 7.80 -9.74 -17.54
CA GLU A 32 8.82 -8.88 -18.15
C GLU A 32 8.34 -7.43 -18.24
N ASN A 33 7.08 -7.21 -18.64
CA ASN A 33 6.48 -5.87 -18.66
C ASN A 33 6.35 -5.25 -17.26
N GLU A 34 6.00 -6.05 -16.24
CA GLU A 34 5.93 -5.59 -14.85
C GLU A 34 7.31 -5.15 -14.31
N ASP A 35 8.35 -5.95 -14.57
CA ASP A 35 9.72 -5.65 -14.14
C ASP A 35 10.27 -4.40 -14.84
N VAL A 36 9.95 -4.20 -16.11
CA VAL A 36 10.26 -2.96 -16.85
C VAL A 36 9.53 -1.76 -16.22
N LEU A 37 8.24 -1.89 -15.90
CA LEU A 37 7.47 -0.82 -15.27
C LEU A 37 8.01 -0.47 -13.88
N LYS A 38 8.30 -1.46 -13.04
CA LYS A 38 8.93 -1.27 -11.72
C LYS A 38 10.26 -0.54 -11.84
N LYS A 39 11.07 -0.89 -12.84
CA LYS A 39 12.35 -0.21 -13.10
C LYS A 39 12.15 1.25 -13.51
N ILE A 40 11.19 1.53 -14.39
CA ILE A 40 10.86 2.90 -14.79
C ILE A 40 10.43 3.73 -13.58
N ILE A 41 9.53 3.21 -12.74
CA ILE A 41 9.04 3.88 -11.54
C ILE A 41 10.15 4.09 -10.51
N SER A 42 10.93 3.05 -10.20
CA SER A 42 11.97 3.10 -9.15
C SER A 42 13.21 3.92 -9.53
N THR A 43 13.46 4.14 -10.83
CA THR A 43 14.52 5.02 -11.34
C THR A 43 14.05 6.46 -11.54
N HIS A 44 12.79 6.75 -11.26
CA HIS A 44 12.21 8.08 -11.45
C HIS A 44 12.77 9.09 -10.42
N PRO A 45 13.12 10.33 -10.82
CA PRO A 45 13.65 11.34 -9.90
C PRO A 45 12.74 11.65 -8.69
N LEU A 46 11.42 11.56 -8.89
CA LEU A 46 10.41 11.82 -7.84
C LEU A 46 10.10 10.60 -6.95
N TYR A 47 10.62 9.40 -7.27
CA TYR A 47 10.29 8.19 -6.51
C TYR A 47 10.72 8.29 -5.04
N GLU A 48 11.92 8.80 -4.78
CA GLU A 48 12.45 9.02 -3.43
C GLU A 48 11.53 9.95 -2.62
N VAL A 49 11.09 11.06 -3.23
CA VAL A 49 10.19 12.05 -2.63
C VAL A 49 8.81 11.44 -2.35
N LEU A 50 8.29 10.63 -3.26
CA LEU A 50 7.02 9.94 -3.11
C LEU A 50 7.05 9.02 -1.89
N ILE A 51 8.07 8.16 -1.80
CA ILE A 51 8.23 7.23 -0.68
C ILE A 51 8.35 7.99 0.65
N GLN A 52 9.16 9.05 0.69
CA GLN A 52 9.31 9.88 1.89
C GLN A 52 7.97 10.52 2.30
N THR A 53 7.22 11.08 1.35
CA THR A 53 5.92 11.69 1.61
C THR A 53 4.92 10.65 2.13
N HIS A 54 4.94 9.46 1.56
CA HIS A 54 4.07 8.35 1.99
C HIS A 54 4.37 7.94 3.43
N ILE A 55 5.64 7.74 3.77
CA ILE A 55 6.07 7.40 5.14
C ILE A 55 5.65 8.50 6.12
N ASN A 56 5.86 9.77 5.77
CA ASN A 56 5.47 10.89 6.64
C ASN A 56 3.96 10.92 6.90
N CYS A 57 3.13 10.53 5.92
CA CYS A 57 1.69 10.39 6.11
C CYS A 57 1.35 9.21 7.04
N LEU A 58 1.96 8.04 6.83
CA LEU A 58 1.74 6.86 7.67
C LEU A 58 2.14 7.11 9.14
N LYS A 59 3.25 7.83 9.38
CA LYS A 59 3.69 8.18 10.73
C LYS A 59 2.63 8.93 11.52
N VAL A 60 1.75 9.70 10.88
CA VAL A 60 0.66 10.40 11.55
C VAL A 60 -0.47 9.43 11.91
N GLY A 61 -0.85 8.54 10.99
CA GLY A 61 -1.93 7.57 11.22
C GLY A 61 -1.56 6.42 12.16
N PHE A 62 -0.28 6.05 12.24
CA PHE A 62 0.24 4.94 13.04
C PHE A 62 1.04 5.40 14.27
N ALA A 63 1.00 6.69 14.63
CA ALA A 63 1.63 7.19 15.85
C ALA A 63 1.00 6.51 17.09
N GLY A 64 1.64 5.44 17.57
CA GLY A 64 1.18 4.65 18.73
C GLY A 64 1.10 3.14 18.51
N THR A 65 1.28 2.64 17.27
CA THR A 65 1.27 1.20 16.97
C THR A 65 2.69 0.68 16.80
N GLU A 66 3.09 -0.35 17.55
CA GLU A 66 4.42 -1.00 17.42
C GLU A 66 4.63 -1.70 16.05
N GLU A 67 3.57 -1.83 15.25
CA GLU A 67 3.58 -2.52 13.96
C GLU A 67 4.20 -1.70 12.82
N PHE A 68 4.29 -0.37 12.97
CA PHE A 68 4.87 0.51 11.95
C PHE A 68 6.26 1.02 12.34
N ASP A 69 7.29 0.19 12.12
CA ASP A 69 8.69 0.62 12.24
C ASP A 69 9.15 1.39 10.98
N ALA A 70 8.79 2.67 10.92
CA ALA A 70 9.29 3.61 9.91
C ALA A 70 10.81 3.82 9.99
N THR A 71 11.45 3.36 11.07
CA THR A 71 12.89 3.44 11.31
C THR A 71 13.67 2.21 10.87
N SER A 72 12.97 1.16 10.42
CA SER A 72 13.59 -0.07 9.91
C SER A 72 14.66 0.27 8.87
N ASP A 73 15.82 -0.37 9.02
CA ASP A 73 16.98 -0.16 8.16
C ASP A 73 16.67 -0.43 6.68
N ALA A 74 15.63 -1.22 6.39
CA ALA A 74 15.12 -1.44 5.04
C ALA A 74 14.68 -0.13 4.36
N TRP A 75 14.00 0.76 5.09
CA TRP A 75 13.50 2.03 4.56
C TRP A 75 14.62 3.06 4.39
N LYS A 76 15.51 3.15 5.37
CA LYS A 76 16.68 4.04 5.30
C LYS A 76 17.56 3.67 4.11
N LYS A 77 17.77 2.38 3.86
CA LYS A 77 18.53 1.90 2.69
C LYS A 77 17.87 2.25 1.36
N LEU A 78 16.55 2.19 1.29
CA LEU A 78 15.78 2.53 0.08
C LEU A 78 15.85 4.04 -0.25
N ILE A 79 15.80 4.90 0.76
CA ILE A 79 15.94 6.35 0.59
C ILE A 79 17.39 6.72 0.23
N ASN A 80 18.36 6.05 0.84
CA ASN A 80 19.78 6.36 0.64
C ASN A 80 20.38 5.73 -0.63
N SER A 81 19.66 4.85 -1.32
CA SER A 81 20.05 4.32 -2.63
C SER A 81 19.79 5.38 -3.71
N LYS A 82 20.78 6.25 -3.95
CA LYS A 82 20.74 7.22 -5.05
C LYS A 82 20.72 6.47 -6.39
N SER A 83 19.55 6.30 -7.00
CA SER A 83 19.45 5.78 -8.37
C SER A 83 19.84 6.91 -9.34
N LYS A 84 20.83 6.63 -10.21
CA LYS A 84 21.20 7.56 -11.28
C LYS A 84 20.12 7.49 -12.35
N ALA A 85 19.21 8.46 -12.34
CA ALA A 85 18.11 8.53 -13.29
C ALA A 85 18.64 8.68 -14.73
N THR A 86 18.15 7.83 -15.63
CA THR A 86 18.32 8.00 -17.08
C THR A 86 17.04 8.60 -17.64
N PRO A 87 17.08 9.71 -18.41
CA PRO A 87 15.89 10.29 -19.02
C PRO A 87 15.18 9.26 -19.91
N CYS A 88 13.93 8.95 -19.59
CA CYS A 88 13.05 8.10 -20.39
C CYS A 88 12.10 9.01 -21.20
N PRO A 89 11.79 8.73 -22.47
CA PRO A 89 10.97 9.62 -23.30
C PRO A 89 9.46 9.67 -22.96
N ASN A 90 8.97 8.84 -22.02
CA ASN A 90 7.54 8.69 -21.72
C ASN A 90 7.11 9.33 -20.38
N THR A 91 7.78 10.40 -19.93
CA THR A 91 7.70 10.83 -18.52
C THR A 91 6.46 11.65 -18.15
N SER A 92 5.82 12.37 -19.07
CA SER A 92 4.81 13.38 -18.67
C SER A 92 3.62 12.83 -17.86
N GLU A 93 3.12 11.64 -18.18
CA GLU A 93 2.03 11.02 -17.42
C GLU A 93 2.52 10.50 -16.05
N LEU A 94 3.70 9.89 -16.03
CA LEU A 94 4.32 9.40 -14.80
C LEU A 94 4.72 10.55 -13.86
N ASP A 95 5.23 11.65 -14.42
CA ASP A 95 5.52 12.90 -13.72
C ASP A 95 4.26 13.42 -13.03
N HIS A 96 3.17 13.55 -13.80
CA HIS A 96 1.88 14.01 -13.27
C HIS A 96 1.36 13.08 -12.18
N PHE A 97 1.45 11.76 -12.38
CA PHE A 97 1.08 10.78 -11.38
C PHE A 97 1.90 10.93 -10.09
N MET A 98 3.23 11.01 -10.19
CA MET A 98 4.13 11.15 -9.06
C MET A 98 3.82 12.42 -8.25
N GLU A 99 3.59 13.55 -8.93
CA GLU A 99 3.23 14.82 -8.30
C GLU A 99 1.85 14.79 -7.65
N ALA A 100 0.84 14.29 -8.37
CA ALA A 100 -0.53 14.18 -7.87
C ALA A 100 -0.60 13.28 -6.63
N TYR A 101 0.14 12.16 -6.64
CA TYR A 101 0.23 11.25 -5.51
C TYR A 101 0.88 11.91 -4.30
N CYS A 102 2.03 12.58 -4.48
CA CYS A 102 2.67 13.34 -3.40
C CYS A 102 1.75 14.43 -2.83
N MET A 103 1.02 15.14 -3.69
CA MET A 103 0.06 16.16 -3.26
C MET A 103 -1.10 15.55 -2.45
N ALA A 104 -1.66 14.44 -2.93
CA ALA A 104 -2.75 13.74 -2.24
C ALA A 104 -2.31 13.26 -0.84
N LEU A 105 -1.11 12.69 -0.73
CA LEU A 105 -0.55 12.27 0.56
C LEU A 105 -0.32 13.45 1.52
N ARG A 106 0.17 14.60 1.04
CA ARG A 106 0.33 15.80 1.88
C ARG A 106 -1.01 16.30 2.42
N LYS A 107 -2.01 16.39 1.54
CA LYS A 107 -3.38 16.78 1.94
C LYS A 107 -3.98 15.78 2.93
N LEU A 108 -3.78 14.48 2.70
CA LEU A 108 -4.22 13.45 3.61
C LEU A 108 -3.55 13.59 4.98
N LYS A 109 -2.22 13.74 5.02
CA LYS A 109 -1.46 13.99 6.25
C LYS A 109 -2.02 15.18 7.03
N GLU A 110 -2.19 16.33 6.37
CA GLU A 110 -2.75 17.53 6.98
C GLU A 110 -4.16 17.29 7.53
N ALA A 111 -5.01 16.57 6.78
CA ALA A 111 -6.37 16.27 7.18
C ALA A 111 -6.48 15.31 8.38
N ILE A 112 -5.54 14.38 8.56
CA ILE A 112 -5.57 13.40 9.65
C ILE A 112 -4.77 13.85 10.89
N GLU A 113 -3.83 14.78 10.74
CA GLU A 113 -2.89 15.14 11.80
C GLU A 113 -3.56 15.74 13.03
N GLU A 114 -4.41 16.76 12.84
CA GLU A 114 -5.11 17.40 13.97
C GLU A 114 -6.13 16.45 14.63
N PRO A 115 -7.02 15.75 13.88
CA PRO A 115 -7.93 14.78 14.48
C PRO A 115 -7.23 13.68 15.31
N THR A 116 -6.08 13.20 14.84
CA THR A 116 -5.29 12.21 15.58
C THR A 116 -4.73 12.80 16.88
N LYS A 117 -4.21 14.03 16.86
CA LYS A 117 -3.71 14.70 18.07
C LYS A 117 -4.83 14.95 19.08
N GLU A 118 -5.98 15.45 18.62
CA GLU A 118 -7.15 15.72 19.44
C GLU A 118 -7.68 14.44 20.09
N THR A 119 -7.82 13.36 19.31
CA THR A 119 -8.27 12.06 19.82
C THR A 119 -7.32 11.52 20.89
N ASN A 120 -6.01 11.57 20.64
CA ASN A 120 -5.01 11.14 21.62
C ASN A 120 -5.02 12.01 22.89
N ALA A 121 -5.22 13.32 22.76
CA ALA A 121 -5.33 14.22 23.90
C ALA A 121 -6.57 13.92 24.74
N PHE A 122 -7.72 13.69 24.09
CA PHE A 122 -8.96 13.28 24.74
C PHE A 122 -8.78 11.98 25.51
N ILE A 123 -8.25 10.94 24.86
CA ILE A 123 -7.99 9.64 25.49
C ILE A 123 -7.12 9.78 26.74
N ARG A 124 -6.00 10.51 26.64
CA ARG A 124 -5.12 10.76 27.80
C ARG A 124 -5.83 11.48 28.93
N ALA A 125 -6.62 12.52 28.62
CA ALA A 125 -7.38 13.26 29.62
C ALA A 125 -8.40 12.35 30.33
N THR A 126 -9.10 11.49 29.58
CA THR A 126 -10.03 10.51 30.15
C THR A 126 -9.32 9.51 31.06
N TYR A 127 -8.18 8.96 30.66
CA TYR A 127 -7.42 8.03 31.50
C TYR A 127 -6.94 8.70 32.80
N LEU A 128 -6.50 9.96 32.76
CA LEU A 128 -6.11 10.72 33.95
C LEU A 128 -7.27 10.91 34.93
N GLN A 129 -8.45 11.29 34.44
CA GLN A 129 -9.65 11.42 35.29
C GLN A 129 -10.05 10.09 35.92
N LEU A 130 -9.95 8.99 35.17
CA LEU A 130 -10.25 7.65 35.69
C LEU A 130 -9.25 7.19 36.74
N SER A 131 -7.95 7.52 36.60
CA SER A 131 -6.95 7.18 37.62
C SER A 131 -7.18 7.96 38.93
N GLU A 132 -7.51 9.25 38.84
CA GLU A 132 -7.77 10.09 40.02
C GLU A 132 -8.98 9.60 40.84
N LEU A 133 -9.97 8.99 40.19
CA LEU A 133 -11.13 8.39 40.86
C LEU A 133 -10.83 7.04 41.52
N ASN A 134 -9.77 6.37 41.08
CA ASN A 134 -9.39 5.04 41.56
C ASN A 134 -8.23 5.09 42.57
N ASP A 135 -7.68 6.27 42.84
CA ASP A 135 -6.73 6.51 43.92
C ASP A 135 -7.50 6.60 45.27
N PRO A 136 -7.15 5.77 46.27
CA PRO A 136 -7.88 5.66 47.55
C PRO A 136 -7.71 6.84 48.50
#